data_AF-A0A0V0HYR8-F1
#
_entry.id   AF-A0A0V0HYR8-F1
#
_cell.length_a   1.000
_cell.length_b   1.000
_cell.length_c   1.000
_cell.angle_alpha   90.00
_cell.angle_beta   90.00
_cell.angle_gamma   90.00
#
_symmetry.space_group_name_H-M   'P 1'
#
loop_
_entity.id
_entity.type
_entity.pdbx_description
1 polymer ?
#
loop_
_entity_poly.entity_id
_entity_poly.type
_entity_poly.pdbx_seq_one_letter_code
_entity_poly.pdbx_strand_id
1 'polypeptide(L)'
;MRPLFDSMYLQQYVLLCSQIEVGGFRDKPGKGRDYYHTCYCLSGLSIAQYSWTDEADSPPLPRDVFGPYSKCLLEQVHPLFNVELDRYYEARKYFSGV
;
A
#
# COMPACT_ATOMS: atom_id res chain seq x y z
N MET A 1 0.45 16.75 5.75
CA MET A 1 1.03 16.53 7.09
C MET A 1 2.32 15.72 6.95
N ARG A 2 3.30 15.84 7.87
CA ARG A 2 4.51 14.98 7.84
C ARG A 2 4.16 13.58 8.39
N PRO A 3 4.54 12.46 7.75
CA PRO A 3 4.25 11.12 8.22
C PRO A 3 4.90 10.84 9.57
N LEU A 4 4.28 9.94 10.32
CA LEU A 4 4.77 9.46 11.62
C LEU A 4 5.95 8.47 11.49
N PHE A 5 6.23 7.99 10.28
CA PHE A 5 7.30 7.05 9.97
C PHE A 5 7.94 7.42 8.63
N ASP A 6 9.16 6.93 8.36
CA ASP A 6 9.82 7.17 7.07
C ASP A 6 9.18 6.34 5.95
N SER A 7 8.13 6.90 5.35
CA SER A 7 7.36 6.21 4.31
C SER A 7 8.17 5.89 3.06
N MET A 8 9.08 6.78 2.66
CA MET A 8 9.94 6.58 1.49
C MET A 8 10.91 5.40 1.68
N TYR A 9 11.45 5.19 2.88
CA TYR A 9 12.32 4.04 3.15
C TYR A 9 11.54 2.73 3.24
N LEU A 10 10.29 2.75 3.73
CA LEU A 10 9.44 1.57 3.70
C LEU A 10 9.12 1.14 2.26
N GLN A 11 8.79 2.09 1.38
CA GLN A 11 8.55 1.80 -0.04
C GLN A 11 9.78 1.19 -0.71
N GLN A 12 10.97 1.76 -0.44
CA GLN A 12 12.24 1.21 -0.93
C GLN A 12 12.49 -0.22 -0.43
N TYR A 13 12.25 -0.49 0.86
CA TYR A 13 12.44 -1.84 1.41
C TYR A 13 11.52 -2.88 0.75
N VAL A 14 10.24 -2.53 0.57
CA VAL A 14 9.28 -3.43 -0.07
C VAL A 14 9.70 -3.73 -1.52
N LEU A 15 10.01 -2.70 -2.31
CA LEU A 15 10.31 -2.85 -3.74
C LEU A 15 11.71 -3.43 -4.00
N LEU A 16 12.72 -3.08 -3.21
CA LEU A 16 14.11 -3.50 -3.45
C LEU A 16 14.48 -4.80 -2.71
N CYS A 17 13.92 -5.07 -1.53
CA CYS A 17 14.32 -6.21 -0.71
C CYS A 17 13.30 -7.35 -0.71
N SER A 18 12.01 -7.00 -0.74
CA SER A 18 10.91 -7.94 -0.54
C SER A 18 10.31 -8.47 -1.85
N GLN A 19 10.49 -7.77 -2.97
CA GLN A 19 10.00 -8.25 -4.27
C GLN A 19 10.88 -9.37 -4.84
N ILE A 20 10.23 -10.35 -5.48
CA ILE A 20 10.89 -11.41 -6.26
C ILE A 20 10.68 -11.15 -7.76
N GLU A 21 11.74 -11.30 -8.56
CA GLU A 21 11.73 -11.01 -10.00
C GLU A 21 10.69 -11.84 -10.79
N VAL A 22 10.52 -13.11 -10.41
CA VAL A 22 9.50 -14.00 -11.01
C VAL A 22 8.09 -13.78 -10.43
N GLY A 23 7.88 -12.71 -9.67
CA GLY A 23 6.60 -12.30 -9.08
C GLY A 23 6.44 -12.64 -7.59
N GLY A 24 5.56 -11.90 -6.92
CA GLY A 24 5.26 -12.04 -5.49
C GLY A 24 6.28 -11.35 -4.57
N PHE A 25 5.97 -11.33 -3.27
CA PHE A 25 6.82 -10.79 -2.23
C PHE A 25 7.15 -11.84 -1.16
N ARG A 26 8.22 -11.56 -0.41
CA ARG A 26 8.77 -12.38 0.69
C ARG A 26 8.99 -11.51 1.93
N ASP A 27 9.19 -12.16 3.07
CA ASP A 27 9.65 -11.54 4.33
C ASP A 27 10.90 -10.66 4.13
N LYS A 28 12.00 -11.28 3.69
CA LYS A 28 13.30 -10.62 3.52
C LYS A 28 14.21 -11.40 2.54
N PRO A 29 15.34 -10.83 2.10
CA PRO A 29 16.32 -11.56 1.29
C PRO A 29 16.69 -12.94 1.85
N GLY A 30 16.71 -13.94 0.97
CA GLY A 30 16.97 -15.33 1.34
C GLY A 30 15.75 -16.14 1.81
N LYS A 31 14.56 -15.54 1.92
CA LYS A 31 13.30 -16.26 2.18
C LYS A 31 12.49 -16.50 0.90
N GLY A 32 11.65 -17.53 0.94
CA GLY A 32 10.71 -17.84 -0.13
C GLY A 32 9.55 -16.83 -0.20
N ARG A 33 8.94 -16.71 -1.38
CA ARG A 33 7.71 -15.93 -1.56
C ARG A 33 6.50 -16.73 -1.09
N ASP A 34 5.48 -16.03 -0.61
CA ASP A 34 4.17 -16.61 -0.33
C ASP A 34 3.06 -15.54 -0.48
N TYR A 35 1.81 -15.99 -0.41
CA TYR A 35 0.65 -15.10 -0.55
C TYR A 35 0.47 -14.17 0.65
N TYR A 36 0.89 -14.60 1.84
CA TYR A 36 0.79 -13.80 3.05
C TYR A 36 1.67 -12.55 2.94
N HIS A 37 2.96 -12.71 2.65
CA HIS A 37 3.89 -11.60 2.47
C HIS A 37 3.53 -10.79 1.23
N THR A 38 3.07 -11.42 0.14
CA THR A 38 2.58 -10.68 -1.03
C THR A 38 1.45 -9.72 -0.66
N CYS A 39 0.45 -10.18 0.10
CA CYS A 39 -0.66 -9.34 0.55
C CYS A 39 -0.16 -8.20 1.45
N TYR A 40 0.55 -8.51 2.54
CA TYR A 40 0.93 -7.50 3.53
C TYR A 40 2.03 -6.54 3.06
N CYS A 41 2.93 -6.96 2.16
CA CYS A 41 3.88 -6.05 1.53
C CYS A 41 3.16 -5.02 0.65
N LEU A 42 2.17 -5.45 -0.14
CA LEU A 42 1.38 -4.55 -0.99
C LEU A 42 0.49 -3.62 -0.15
N SER A 43 -0.16 -4.13 0.91
CA SER A 43 -0.92 -3.32 1.86
C SER A 43 -0.06 -2.27 2.54
N GLY A 44 1.12 -2.65 3.03
CA GLY A 44 2.07 -1.72 3.64
C GLY A 44 2.62 -0.70 2.66
N LEU A 45 2.83 -1.09 1.39
CA LEU A 45 3.25 -0.19 0.33
C LEU A 45 2.18 0.87 0.03
N SER A 46 0.91 0.47 -0.07
CA SER A 46 -0.23 1.40 -0.19
C SER A 46 -0.27 2.37 0.99
N ILE A 47 -0.23 1.89 2.24
CA ILE A 47 -0.21 2.79 3.42
C ILE A 47 0.95 3.79 3.37
N ALA A 48 2.14 3.35 2.93
CA ALA A 48 3.30 4.23 2.83
C ALA A 48 3.12 5.33 1.77
N GLN A 49 2.54 5.00 0.61
CA GLN A 49 2.27 5.96 -0.47
C GLN A 49 1.27 7.04 -0.05
N TYR A 50 0.23 6.66 0.69
CA TYR A 50 -0.83 7.58 1.15
C TYR A 50 -0.53 8.22 2.53
N SER A 51 0.67 8.03 3.08
CA SER A 51 1.02 8.56 4.42
C SER A 51 1.12 10.10 4.48
N TRP A 52 1.25 10.76 3.32
CA TRP A 52 1.36 12.22 3.20
C TRP A 52 0.03 12.90 2.84
N THR A 53 -1.03 12.14 2.53
CA THR A 53 -2.30 12.69 2.04
C THR A 53 -3.13 13.21 3.21
N ASP A 54 -3.45 14.51 3.20
CA ASP A 54 -4.26 15.16 4.24
C ASP A 54 -5.77 14.96 4.03
N GLU A 55 -6.19 14.73 2.78
CA GLU A 55 -7.58 14.46 2.43
C GLU A 55 -7.77 12.97 2.16
N ALA A 56 -8.78 12.37 2.80
CA ALA A 56 -9.24 11.03 2.46
C ALA A 56 -9.66 11.02 0.98
N ASP A 57 -9.31 9.95 0.25
CA ASP A 57 -9.56 9.74 -1.19
C ASP A 57 -8.76 10.60 -2.16
N SER A 58 -7.83 11.44 -1.69
CA SER A 58 -6.90 12.15 -2.59
C SER A 58 -5.73 11.23 -2.99
N PRO A 59 -5.39 11.14 -4.30
CA PRO A 59 -4.23 10.37 -4.72
C PRO A 59 -2.92 11.04 -4.24
N PRO A 60 -1.89 10.25 -3.89
CA PRO A 60 -0.60 10.80 -3.46
C PRO A 60 0.08 11.53 -4.60
N LEU A 61 0.96 12.48 -4.29
CA LEU A 61 1.70 13.17 -5.34
C LEU A 61 2.82 12.26 -5.88
N PRO A 62 3.29 12.48 -7.13
CA PRO A 62 4.39 11.69 -7.69
C PRO A 62 5.67 11.66 -6.83
N ARG A 63 5.92 12.70 -6.04
CA ARG A 63 7.07 12.77 -5.13
C ARG A 63 6.95 11.84 -3.92
N ASP A 64 5.73 11.41 -3.60
CA ASP A 64 5.42 10.57 -2.43
C ASP A 64 5.44 9.07 -2.80
N VAL A 65 5.63 8.74 -4.09
CA VAL A 65 5.70 7.37 -4.61
C VAL A 65 7.12 7.05 -5.08
N PHE A 66 7.69 5.96 -4.57
CA PHE A 66 8.99 5.48 -5.02
C PHE A 66 8.88 4.75 -6.36
N GLY A 67 9.56 5.26 -7.38
CA GLY A 67 9.58 4.69 -8.74
C GLY A 67 8.61 5.38 -9.70
N PRO A 68 8.40 4.83 -10.91
CA PRO A 68 7.49 5.42 -11.89
C PRO A 68 6.04 5.42 -11.38
N TYR A 69 5.48 6.60 -11.18
CA TYR A 69 4.13 6.79 -10.62
C TYR A 69 3.07 5.92 -11.31
N SER A 70 3.07 5.88 -12.64
CA SER A 70 2.13 5.10 -13.46
C SER A 70 2.23 3.58 -13.31
N LYS A 71 3.30 3.07 -12.68
CA LYS A 71 3.53 1.63 -12.50
C LYS A 71 3.56 1.20 -11.03
N CYS A 72 3.86 2.13 -10.13
CA CYS A 72 4.12 1.82 -8.72
C CYS A 72 2.99 2.29 -7.80
N LEU A 73 2.13 3.22 -8.24
CA LEU A 73 0.96 3.63 -7.45
C LEU A 73 0.01 2.44 -7.26
N LEU A 74 -0.35 2.18 -6.01
CA LEU A 74 -1.38 1.21 -5.63
C LEU A 74 -2.67 1.94 -5.22
N GLU A 75 -3.79 1.21 -5.24
CA GLU A 75 -5.03 1.70 -4.67
C GLU A 75 -4.93 1.89 -3.15
N GLN A 76 -5.70 2.83 -2.61
CA GLN A 76 -5.71 3.12 -1.19
C GLN A 76 -6.39 1.99 -0.40
N VAL A 77 -5.69 1.45 0.60
CA VAL A 77 -6.27 0.49 1.54
C VAL A 77 -6.82 1.18 2.78
N HIS A 78 -7.98 0.71 3.26
CA HIS A 78 -8.54 1.15 4.53
C HIS A 78 -7.64 0.69 5.69
N PRO A 79 -7.09 1.60 6.52
CA PRO A 79 -6.04 1.28 7.49
C PRO A 79 -6.50 0.29 8.59
N LEU A 80 -7.79 0.26 8.91
CA LEU A 80 -8.36 -0.68 9.89
C LEU A 80 -8.73 -2.07 9.32
N PHE A 81 -9.26 -2.12 8.10
CA PHE A 81 -9.85 -3.35 7.54
C PHE A 81 -8.98 -4.02 6.48
N ASN A 82 -7.94 -3.35 6.01
CA ASN A 82 -7.01 -3.83 4.99
C ASN A 82 -7.71 -4.33 3.70
N VAL A 83 -8.71 -3.57 3.27
CA VAL A 83 -9.40 -3.72 1.99
C VAL A 83 -9.32 -2.40 1.23
N GLU A 84 -9.50 -2.40 -0.08
CA GLU A 84 -9.63 -1.18 -0.88
C GLU A 84 -10.68 -0.23 -0.26
N LEU A 85 -10.35 1.06 -0.15
CA LEU A 85 -11.15 2.05 0.55
C LEU A 85 -12.56 2.20 -0.07
N ASP A 86 -12.64 2.20 -1.40
CA ASP A 86 -13.92 2.23 -2.13
C ASP A 86 -14.79 1.01 -1.81
N ARG A 87 -14.19 -0.19 -1.76
CA ARG A 87 -14.91 -1.43 -1.41
C ARG A 87 -15.44 -1.41 0.01
N TYR A 88 -14.69 -0.80 0.94
CA TYR A 88 -15.16 -0.60 2.29
C TYR A 88 -16.41 0.29 2.31
N TYR A 89 -16.40 1.43 1.61
CA TYR A 89 -17.54 2.34 1.58
C TYR A 89 -18.75 1.75 0.85
N GLU A 90 -18.53 1.02 -0.26
CA GLU A 90 -19.57 0.27 -0.96
C GLU A 90 -20.27 -0.74 -0.04
N ALA A 91 -19.50 -1.59 0.65
CA ALA A 91 -20.04 -2.58 1.56
C ALA A 91 -20.77 -1.92 2.74
N ARG A 92 -20.17 -0.88 3.33
CA ARG A 92 -20.77 -0.14 4.44
C ARG A 92 -22.09 0.50 4.05
N LYS A 93 -22.17 1.13 2.88
CA LYS A 93 -23.41 1.71 2.34
C LYS A 93 -24.48 0.66 2.11
N TYR A 94 -24.11 -0.48 1.53
CA TYR A 94 -25.05 -1.57 1.26
C TYR A 94 -25.68 -2.11 2.55
N PHE A 95 -24.88 -2.33 3.60
CA PHE A 95 -25.34 -2.90 4.87
C PHE A 95 -25.85 -1.87 5.88
N SER A 96 -25.63 -0.55 5.68
CA SER A 96 -26.14 0.48 6.61
C SER A 96 -27.65 0.72 6.50
N GLY A 97 -28.32 0.21 5.46
CA GLY A 97 -29.77 0.34 5.31
C GLY A 97 -30.26 1.77 5.10
N VAL A 98 -29.37 2.70 4.73
CA VAL A 98 -29.65 4.08 4.32
C VAL A 98 -29.17 4.27 2.88
#